data_AF-A0A2R5LI05-F1
#
_entry.id   AF-A0A2R5LI05-F1
#
_cell.length_a   1.000
_cell.length_b   1.000
_cell.length_c   1.000
_cell.angle_alpha   90.00
_cell.angle_beta   90.00
_cell.angle_gamma   90.00
#
_symmetry.space_group_name_H-M   'P 1'
#
loop_
_entity.id
_entity.type
_entity.pdbx_description
1 polymer ?
#
loop_
_entity_poly.entity_id
_entity_poly.type
_entity_poly.pdbx_seq_one_letter_code
_entity_poly.pdbx_strand_id
1 'polypeptide(L)'
;FIHAVQLIVPGAYSLPDGMRKVLSAHEYQIVRSLPAKELIDYHFIEAFVKKGSIVLLSVGSSVAYGDCVAITPDGQLHLSTQEETFQSLGIAGSLSSESSKTHRIYSSTVDLLRECFRPGKKNYDVVQQALCRSSKLVFDVAVLWKPPSDEVSPLSVGAYFSRKGYRVDSCTPA
;
A
#
# COMPACT_ATOMS: atom_id res chain seq x y z
N PHE A 1 -7.37 6.26 -6.72
CA PHE A 1 -7.87 5.60 -5.48
C PHE A 1 -9.26 6.09 -5.17
N ILE A 2 -10.18 5.18 -4.83
CA ILE A 2 -11.57 5.50 -4.57
C ILE A 2 -11.79 5.37 -3.07
N HIS A 3 -12.03 6.48 -2.38
CA HIS A 3 -12.24 6.52 -0.92
C HIS A 3 -13.72 6.44 -0.54
N ALA A 4 -14.61 6.83 -1.45
CA ALA A 4 -16.05 6.77 -1.27
C ALA A 4 -16.70 6.52 -2.64
N VAL A 5 -17.69 5.63 -2.66
CA VAL A 5 -18.63 5.46 -3.77
C VAL A 5 -20.01 5.70 -3.20
N GLN A 6 -20.70 6.72 -3.70
CA GLN A 6 -22.08 7.00 -3.32
C GLN A 6 -23.00 6.67 -4.49
N LEU A 7 -24.05 5.89 -4.22
CA LEU A 7 -25.07 5.55 -5.19
C LEU A 7 -26.41 6.13 -4.75
N ILE A 8 -27.01 6.97 -5.60
CA ILE A 8 -28.34 7.54 -5.38
C ILE A 8 -29.30 6.90 -6.37
N VAL A 9 -30.36 6.26 -5.87
CA VAL A 9 -31.41 5.64 -6.71
C VAL A 9 -32.76 6.29 -6.40
N PRO A 10 -33.15 7.35 -7.15
CA PRO A 10 -34.42 8.03 -6.92
C PRO A 10 -35.61 7.11 -7.15
N GLY A 11 -36.61 7.15 -6.25
CA GLY A 11 -37.84 6.38 -6.40
C GLY A 11 -37.72 4.88 -6.10
N ALA A 12 -36.56 4.39 -5.68
CA ALA A 12 -36.41 3.02 -5.23
C ALA A 12 -36.91 2.86 -3.78
N TYR A 13 -37.89 1.98 -3.59
CA TYR A 13 -38.37 1.59 -2.25
C TYR A 13 -37.44 0.58 -1.57
N SER A 14 -36.63 -0.15 -2.35
CA SER A 14 -35.62 -1.09 -1.84
C SER A 14 -34.52 -1.33 -2.88
N LEU A 15 -33.34 -1.73 -2.42
CA LEU A 15 -32.21 -2.07 -3.30
C LEU A 15 -32.40 -3.48 -3.89
N PRO A 16 -32.17 -3.70 -5.20
CA PRO A 16 -32.11 -5.05 -5.76
C PRO A 16 -31.04 -5.91 -5.08
N ASP A 17 -31.31 -7.20 -4.87
CA ASP A 17 -30.40 -8.09 -4.13
C ASP A 17 -29.04 -8.27 -4.80
N GLY A 18 -29.02 -8.24 -6.14
CA GLY A 18 -27.76 -8.25 -6.90
C GLY A 18 -26.85 -7.07 -6.56
N MET A 19 -27.42 -5.90 -6.24
CA MET A 19 -26.65 -4.72 -5.86
C MET A 19 -26.16 -4.80 -4.41
N ARG A 20 -26.97 -5.33 -3.48
CA ARG A 20 -26.53 -5.57 -2.10
C ARG A 20 -25.30 -6.47 -2.08
N LYS A 21 -25.32 -7.54 -2.87
CA LYS A 21 -24.19 -8.46 -3.00
C LYS A 21 -22.92 -7.78 -3.49
N VAL A 22 -23.01 -6.89 -4.50
CA VAL A 22 -21.86 -6.14 -5.03
C VAL A 22 -21.29 -5.17 -3.99
N LEU A 23 -22.17 -4.48 -3.24
CA LEU A 23 -21.75 -3.55 -2.19
C LEU A 23 -21.06 -4.27 -1.02
N SER A 24 -21.52 -5.46 -0.66
CA SER A 24 -20.93 -6.28 0.40
C SER A 24 -19.71 -7.10 -0.04
N ALA A 25 -19.38 -7.14 -1.34
CA ALA A 25 -18.36 -8.05 -1.88
C ALA A 25 -16.91 -7.64 -1.64
N HIS A 26 -16.64 -6.43 -1.17
CA HIS A 26 -15.29 -5.88 -1.12
C HIS A 26 -14.81 -5.72 0.32
N GLU A 27 -14.13 -6.75 0.82
CA GLU A 27 -13.42 -6.67 2.09
C GLU A 27 -12.03 -6.09 1.85
N TYR A 28 -11.66 -5.07 2.61
CA TYR A 28 -10.28 -4.62 2.72
C TYR A 28 -9.80 -4.82 4.15
N GLN A 29 -8.48 -4.93 4.32
CA GLN A 29 -7.86 -5.18 5.62
C GLN A 29 -6.98 -3.99 5.98
N ILE A 30 -6.95 -3.62 7.25
CA ILE A 30 -6.00 -2.62 7.77
C ILE A 30 -4.93 -3.34 8.56
N VAL A 31 -3.68 -3.28 8.11
CA VAL A 31 -2.51 -3.76 8.85
C VAL A 31 -1.94 -2.58 9.64
N ARG A 32 -1.83 -2.74 10.96
CA ARG A 32 -1.40 -1.66 11.86
C ARG A 32 0.10 -1.63 12.04
N SER A 33 0.65 -0.42 12.10
CA SER A 33 2.05 -0.15 12.45
C SER A 33 3.05 -0.98 11.63
N LEU A 34 2.84 -1.05 10.31
CA LEU A 34 3.65 -1.80 9.37
C LEU A 34 4.86 -0.97 8.92
N PRO A 35 6.10 -1.41 9.19
CA PRO A 35 7.30 -0.76 8.67
C PRO A 35 7.37 -0.89 7.14
N ALA A 36 7.78 0.17 6.44
CA ALA A 36 7.90 0.16 4.98
C ALA A 36 8.83 -0.93 4.43
N LYS A 37 9.84 -1.37 5.21
CA LYS A 37 10.73 -2.48 4.83
C LYS A 37 9.99 -3.80 4.61
N GLU A 38 8.83 -4.01 5.24
CA GLU A 38 8.04 -5.23 5.06
C GLU A 38 7.40 -5.29 3.67
N LEU A 39 7.22 -4.14 3.02
CA LEU A 39 6.63 -4.02 1.68
C LEU A 39 7.60 -4.42 0.56
N ILE A 40 8.89 -4.49 0.87
CA ILE A 40 9.94 -4.98 -0.03
C ILE A 40 10.47 -6.36 0.38
N ASP A 41 9.85 -6.99 1.38
CA ASP A 41 10.17 -8.36 1.76
C ASP A 41 9.98 -9.26 0.53
N TYR A 42 11.01 -10.04 0.20
CA TYR A 42 11.01 -10.79 -1.05
C TYR A 42 9.90 -11.84 -1.09
N HIS A 43 9.55 -12.44 0.05
CA HIS A 43 8.44 -13.39 0.12
C HIS A 43 7.09 -12.70 -0.06
N PHE A 44 6.92 -11.48 0.49
CA PHE A 44 5.74 -10.66 0.24
C PHE A 44 5.57 -10.33 -1.25
N ILE A 45 6.65 -9.89 -1.92
CA ILE A 45 6.64 -9.56 -3.35
C ILE A 45 6.25 -10.80 -4.18
N GLU A 46 6.93 -11.93 -3.96
CA GLU A 46 6.68 -13.18 -4.70
C GLU A 46 5.28 -13.74 -4.47
N ALA A 47 4.72 -13.58 -3.26
CA ALA A 47 3.41 -14.14 -2.91
C ALA A 47 2.24 -13.28 -3.38
N PHE A 48 2.36 -11.95 -3.29
CA PHE A 48 1.19 -11.07 -3.45
C PHE A 48 1.31 -10.08 -4.60
N VAL A 49 2.51 -9.51 -4.82
CA VAL A 49 2.74 -8.52 -5.87
C VAL A 49 2.88 -9.19 -7.24
N LYS A 50 3.62 -10.30 -7.32
CA LYS A 50 3.84 -11.01 -8.59
C LYS A 50 2.71 -11.97 -8.98
N LYS A 51 2.02 -12.55 -7.99
CA LYS A 51 1.00 -13.58 -8.22
C LYS A 51 -0.42 -13.05 -8.21
N GLY A 52 -0.66 -11.80 -7.84
CA GLY A 52 -2.01 -11.22 -7.81
C GLY A 52 -1.97 -9.73 -8.13
N SER A 53 -3.09 -9.05 -7.88
CA SER A 53 -3.18 -7.60 -8.02
C SER A 53 -3.42 -6.99 -6.65
N ILE A 54 -2.39 -6.33 -6.11
CA ILE A 54 -2.44 -5.70 -4.79
C ILE A 54 -2.61 -4.19 -4.93
N VAL A 55 -3.45 -3.65 -4.07
CA VAL A 55 -3.55 -2.23 -3.79
C VAL A 55 -3.28 -2.04 -2.30
N LEU A 56 -2.30 -1.21 -1.99
CA LEU A 56 -1.94 -0.88 -0.61
C LEU A 56 -1.79 0.63 -0.47
N LEU A 57 -2.30 1.19 0.62
CA LEU A 57 -2.24 2.63 0.90
C LEU A 57 -2.01 2.89 2.38
N SER A 58 -1.15 3.86 2.72
CA SER A 58 -1.11 4.42 4.07
C SER A 58 -2.43 5.09 4.45
N VAL A 59 -2.85 4.88 5.69
CA VAL A 59 -4.07 5.44 6.28
C VAL A 59 -3.69 6.49 7.31
N GLY A 60 -4.46 7.58 7.36
CA GLY A 60 -4.31 8.62 8.40
C GLY A 60 -3.19 9.63 8.15
N SER A 61 -2.40 9.48 7.07
CA SER A 61 -1.45 10.49 6.61
C SER A 61 -1.94 11.16 5.31
N SER A 62 -1.68 12.46 5.20
CA SER A 62 -1.98 13.24 3.99
C SER A 62 -0.73 13.33 3.13
N VAL A 63 -0.86 13.03 1.84
CA VAL A 63 0.22 13.16 0.85
C VAL A 63 0.78 14.58 0.80
N ALA A 64 -0.04 15.58 1.15
CA ALA A 64 0.43 16.96 1.21
C ALA A 64 1.33 17.18 2.44
N TYR A 65 1.01 16.61 3.60
CA TYR A 65 1.59 17.05 4.88
C TYR A 65 2.34 15.98 5.66
N GLY A 66 2.44 14.76 5.15
CA GLY A 66 3.08 13.66 5.86
C GLY A 66 3.68 12.64 4.91
N ASP A 67 4.42 11.71 5.51
CA ASP A 67 4.95 10.58 4.77
C ASP A 67 3.80 9.60 4.46
N CYS A 68 3.77 9.11 3.22
CA CYS A 68 2.77 8.20 2.70
C CYS A 68 3.45 7.09 1.91
N VAL A 69 2.82 5.92 1.90
CA VAL A 69 3.25 4.77 1.10
C VAL A 69 2.08 4.19 0.33
N ALA A 70 2.32 3.76 -0.90
CA ALA A 70 1.34 3.04 -1.69
C ALA A 70 1.99 1.92 -2.52
N ILE A 71 1.24 0.83 -2.74
CA ILE A 71 1.54 -0.14 -3.80
C ILE A 71 0.38 -0.15 -4.78
N THR A 72 0.70 -0.01 -6.05
CA THR A 72 -0.27 -0.03 -7.14
C THR A 72 -0.32 -1.41 -7.82
N PRO A 73 -1.44 -1.73 -8.54
CA PRO A 73 -1.62 -3.01 -9.23
C PRO A 73 -0.54 -3.41 -10.23
N ASP A 74 0.18 -2.43 -10.79
CA ASP A 74 1.32 -2.62 -11.69
C ASP A 74 2.64 -2.90 -10.95
N GLY A 75 2.57 -3.11 -9.62
CA GLY A 75 3.69 -3.53 -8.79
C GLY A 75 4.69 -2.42 -8.48
N GLN A 76 4.27 -1.16 -8.58
CA GLN A 76 5.09 -0.02 -8.16
C GLN A 76 4.84 0.29 -6.68
N LEU A 77 5.93 0.39 -5.92
CA LEU A 77 5.95 0.95 -4.57
C LEU A 77 6.23 2.44 -4.68
N HIS A 78 5.29 3.26 -4.24
CA HIS A 78 5.41 4.70 -4.18
C HIS A 78 5.63 5.16 -2.73
N LEU A 79 6.63 5.99 -2.54
CA LEU A 79 6.89 6.71 -1.30
C LEU A 79 6.70 8.19 -1.60
N SER A 80 5.83 8.84 -0.85
CA SER A 80 5.71 10.29 -0.83
C SER A 80 6.18 10.75 0.53
N THR A 81 7.26 11.51 0.58
CA THR A 81 7.93 11.84 1.83
C THR A 81 8.29 13.31 1.92
N GLN A 82 8.30 13.83 3.13
CA GLN A 82 8.84 15.16 3.40
C GLN A 82 10.35 15.22 3.12
N GLU A 83 10.86 16.43 2.90
CA GLU A 83 12.28 16.68 2.58
C GLU A 83 13.26 16.00 3.55
N GLU A 84 13.02 16.11 4.86
CA GLU A 84 13.88 15.49 5.87
C GLU A 84 13.93 13.97 5.74
N THR A 85 12.76 13.33 5.61
CA THR A 85 12.65 11.88 5.44
C THR A 85 13.32 11.45 4.13
N PHE A 86 13.05 12.16 3.02
CA PHE A 86 13.64 11.86 1.71
C PHE A 86 15.17 11.90 1.72
N GLN A 87 15.76 12.97 2.27
CA GLN A 87 17.20 13.13 2.37
C GLN A 87 17.85 12.03 3.24
N SER A 88 17.16 11.61 4.31
CA SER A 88 17.65 10.54 5.18
C SER A 88 17.60 9.15 4.53
N LEU A 89 16.65 8.91 3.62
CA LEU A 89 16.50 7.63 2.92
C LEU A 89 17.59 7.41 1.87
N GLY A 90 17.99 8.48 1.15
CA GLY A 90 19.01 8.38 0.10
C GLY A 90 18.60 7.49 -1.08
N ILE A 91 17.29 7.35 -1.33
CA ILE A 91 16.74 6.64 -2.48
C ILE A 91 16.51 7.64 -3.61
N ALA A 92 16.64 7.19 -4.86
CA ALA A 92 16.35 8.02 -6.03
C ALA A 92 14.87 8.43 -6.06
N GLY A 93 14.63 9.73 -6.27
CA GLY A 93 13.31 10.32 -6.36
C GLY A 93 13.37 11.74 -6.90
N SER A 94 12.21 12.40 -6.94
CA SER A 94 12.06 13.75 -7.49
C SER A 94 11.14 14.60 -6.62
N LEU A 95 11.30 15.92 -6.70
CA LEU A 95 10.36 16.85 -6.07
C LEU A 95 8.98 16.68 -6.73
N SER A 96 7.98 16.35 -5.92
CA SER A 96 6.60 16.11 -6.36
C SER A 96 5.71 17.33 -6.16
N SER A 97 5.89 18.05 -5.06
CA SER A 97 5.11 19.24 -4.73
C SER A 97 5.91 20.18 -3.85
N GLU A 98 5.75 21.47 -4.09
CA GLU A 98 6.31 22.54 -3.27
C GLU A 98 5.21 23.58 -3.07
N SER A 99 4.69 23.69 -1.84
CA SER A 99 3.71 24.73 -1.50
C SER A 99 4.39 25.95 -0.87
N SER A 100 5.58 25.78 -0.31
CA SER A 100 6.45 26.83 0.19
C SER A 100 7.90 26.35 0.27
N LYS A 101 8.84 27.28 0.52
CA LYS A 101 10.27 26.94 0.73
C LYS A 101 10.51 25.94 1.86
N THR A 102 9.59 25.85 2.83
CA THR A 102 9.70 24.98 4.01
C THR A 102 8.87 23.71 3.89
N HIS A 103 8.14 23.54 2.79
CA HIS A 103 7.20 22.45 2.64
C HIS A 103 7.31 21.84 1.24
N ARG A 104 8.21 20.87 1.15
CA ARG A 104 8.53 20.10 -0.05
C ARG A 104 8.22 18.64 0.18
N ILE A 105 7.51 18.06 -0.79
CA ILE A 105 7.19 16.65 -0.84
C ILE A 105 7.94 16.03 -2.00
N TYR A 106 8.67 14.97 -1.73
CA TYR A 106 9.43 14.18 -2.69
C TYR A 106 8.71 12.87 -2.97
N SER A 107 8.72 12.44 -4.22
CA SER A 107 8.22 11.14 -4.66
C SER A 107 9.39 10.23 -5.02
N SER A 108 9.37 9.02 -4.49
CA SER A 108 10.28 7.93 -4.89
C SER A 108 9.44 6.74 -5.34
N THR A 109 9.81 6.12 -6.45
CA THR A 109 9.11 4.95 -6.98
C THR A 109 10.08 3.80 -7.16
N VAL A 110 9.70 2.63 -6.66
CA VAL A 110 10.44 1.38 -6.81
C VAL A 110 9.55 0.37 -7.52
N ASP A 111 9.99 -0.09 -8.70
CA ASP A 111 9.30 -1.15 -9.42
C ASP A 111 9.68 -2.51 -8.83
N LEU A 112 8.72 -3.14 -8.15
CA LEU A 112 8.88 -4.42 -7.44
C LEU A 112 8.84 -5.62 -8.39
N LEU A 113 8.38 -5.44 -9.63
CA LEU A 113 8.28 -6.51 -10.63
C LEU A 113 9.55 -6.66 -11.47
N ARG A 114 10.47 -5.68 -11.44
CA ARG A 114 11.74 -5.82 -12.18
C ARG A 114 12.49 -7.07 -11.73
N GLU A 115 12.96 -7.86 -12.69
CA GLU A 115 13.73 -9.07 -12.43
C GLU A 115 15.02 -8.83 -11.63
N CYS A 116 15.57 -7.62 -11.72
CA CYS A 116 16.74 -7.22 -10.96
C CYS A 116 16.42 -6.83 -9.51
N PHE A 117 15.16 -6.62 -9.14
CA PHE A 117 14.76 -6.25 -7.78
C PHE A 117 14.57 -7.50 -6.91
N ARG A 118 15.70 -8.09 -6.49
CA ARG A 118 15.76 -9.30 -5.66
C ARG A 118 16.98 -9.29 -4.74
N PRO A 119 16.96 -10.04 -3.62
CA PRO A 119 18.08 -10.09 -2.67
C PRO A 119 19.44 -10.37 -3.34
N GLY A 120 20.47 -9.65 -2.91
CA GLY A 120 21.84 -9.75 -3.44
C GLY A 120 22.08 -8.96 -4.73
N LYS A 121 21.09 -8.19 -5.20
CA LYS A 121 21.27 -7.20 -6.25
C LYS A 121 21.38 -5.81 -5.64
N LYS A 122 22.33 -5.02 -6.13
CA LYS A 122 22.65 -3.68 -5.61
C LYS A 122 21.42 -2.77 -5.46
N ASN A 123 20.52 -2.77 -6.43
CA ASN A 123 19.29 -1.97 -6.38
C ASN A 123 18.32 -2.42 -5.27
N TYR A 124 18.20 -3.72 -5.01
CA TYR A 124 17.41 -4.24 -3.89
C TYR A 124 18.06 -3.89 -2.55
N ASP A 125 19.36 -4.18 -2.42
CA ASP A 125 20.08 -4.02 -1.16
C ASP A 125 20.14 -2.54 -0.71
N VAL A 126 20.27 -1.59 -1.66
CA VAL A 126 20.23 -0.15 -1.36
C VAL A 126 18.87 0.27 -0.81
N VAL A 127 17.78 -0.14 -1.45
CA VAL A 127 16.42 0.19 -0.99
C VAL A 127 16.14 -0.48 0.36
N GLN A 128 16.57 -1.73 0.53
CA GLN A 128 16.42 -2.45 1.80
C GLN A 128 17.17 -1.77 2.94
N GLN A 129 18.43 -1.38 2.74
CA GLN A 129 19.19 -0.67 3.75
C GLN A 129 18.58 0.69 4.09
N ALA A 130 18.11 1.44 3.08
CA ALA A 130 17.45 2.72 3.29
C ALA A 130 16.20 2.59 4.16
N LEU A 131 15.31 1.64 3.82
CA LEU A 131 14.07 1.41 4.58
C LEU A 131 14.34 0.82 5.97
N CYS A 132 15.38 -0.03 6.14
CA CYS A 132 15.76 -0.56 7.45
C CYS A 132 16.34 0.49 8.40
N ARG A 133 17.02 1.52 7.87
CA ARG A 133 17.58 2.62 8.69
C ARG A 133 16.50 3.59 9.18
N SER A 134 15.39 3.70 8.46
CA SER A 134 14.32 4.64 8.82
C SER A 134 13.33 4.01 9.79
N SER A 135 13.41 4.39 11.06
CA SER A 135 12.38 4.05 12.06
C SER A 135 11.10 4.87 11.92
N LYS A 136 11.12 5.95 11.13
CA LYS A 136 9.98 6.85 10.92
C LYS A 136 8.95 6.30 9.93
N LEU A 137 9.37 5.43 9.01
CA LEU A 137 8.51 4.87 7.97
C LEU A 137 7.70 3.67 8.48
N VAL A 138 6.77 3.95 9.38
CA VAL A 138 5.83 2.98 9.94
C VAL A 138 4.41 3.49 9.69
N PHE A 139 3.58 2.66 9.07
CA PHE A 139 2.27 3.07 8.57
C PHE A 139 1.18 2.09 9.00
N ASP A 140 0.01 2.62 9.31
CA ASP A 140 -1.20 1.83 9.16
C ASP A 140 -1.53 1.77 7.67
N VAL A 141 -1.77 0.57 7.13
CA VAL A 141 -1.98 0.38 5.69
C VAL A 141 -3.28 -0.33 5.41
N ALA A 142 -4.10 0.26 4.54
CA ALA A 142 -5.26 -0.39 3.96
C ALA A 142 -4.79 -1.25 2.78
N VAL A 143 -5.25 -2.50 2.74
CA VAL A 143 -4.84 -3.50 1.76
C VAL A 143 -6.08 -4.10 1.12
N LEU A 144 -6.07 -4.11 -0.21
CA LEU A 144 -6.98 -4.85 -1.05
C LEU A 144 -6.15 -5.74 -1.97
N TRP A 145 -6.46 -7.02 -2.03
CA TRP A 145 -5.73 -7.95 -2.88
C TRP A 145 -6.68 -8.82 -3.67
N LYS A 146 -6.50 -8.82 -4.99
CA LYS A 146 -7.15 -9.75 -5.89
C LYS A 146 -6.22 -10.95 -6.11
N PRO A 147 -6.57 -12.13 -5.59
CA PRO A 147 -5.79 -13.34 -5.81
C PRO A 147 -5.78 -13.75 -7.29
N PRO A 148 -4.81 -14.60 -7.73
CA PRO A 148 -4.77 -15.12 -9.09
C PRO A 148 -5.94 -16.05 -9.44
N SER A 149 -6.54 -16.68 -8.42
CA SER A 149 -7.67 -17.61 -8.57
C SER A 149 -8.64 -17.45 -7.40
N ASP A 150 -9.89 -17.83 -7.62
CA ASP A 150 -10.96 -17.76 -6.61
C ASP A 150 -10.80 -18.79 -5.47
N GLU A 151 -9.86 -19.73 -5.60
CA GLU A 151 -9.53 -20.72 -4.56
C GLU A 151 -8.73 -20.12 -3.41
N VAL A 152 -8.05 -18.99 -3.65
CA VAL A 152 -7.25 -18.30 -2.65
C VAL A 152 -8.08 -17.16 -2.05
N SER A 153 -8.13 -17.06 -0.74
CA SER A 153 -8.86 -15.98 -0.08
C SER A 153 -8.18 -14.61 -0.32
N PRO A 154 -8.93 -13.56 -0.71
CA PRO A 154 -8.43 -12.17 -0.72
C PRO A 154 -7.83 -11.71 0.61
N LEU A 155 -8.26 -12.31 1.73
CA LEU A 155 -7.78 -12.01 3.08
C LEU A 155 -6.40 -12.61 3.41
N SER A 156 -5.79 -13.33 2.46
CA SER A 156 -4.50 -14.01 2.65
C SER A 156 -3.35 -13.03 2.95
N VAL A 157 -3.43 -11.79 2.47
CA VAL A 157 -2.42 -10.76 2.78
C VAL A 157 -2.45 -10.40 4.26
N GLY A 158 -3.63 -10.16 4.82
CA GLY A 158 -3.78 -9.95 6.26
C GLY A 158 -3.31 -11.16 7.07
N ALA A 159 -3.67 -12.38 6.65
CA ALA A 159 -3.21 -13.59 7.31
C ALA A 159 -1.66 -13.72 7.32
N TYR A 160 -0.99 -13.32 6.24
CA TYR A 160 0.47 -13.26 6.18
C TYR A 160 1.05 -12.29 7.22
N PHE A 161 0.51 -11.08 7.32
CA PHE A 161 0.97 -10.10 8.31
C PHE A 161 0.62 -10.49 9.75
N SER A 162 -0.54 -11.10 9.99
CA SER A 162 -0.90 -11.65 11.30
C SER A 162 0.09 -12.73 11.76
N ARG A 163 0.54 -13.61 10.86
CA ARG A 163 1.57 -14.62 11.16
C ARG A 163 2.94 -14.00 11.48
N LYS A 164 3.26 -12.83 10.92
CA LYS A 164 4.45 -12.04 11.28
C LYS A 164 4.27 -11.24 12.58
N GLY A 165 3.10 -11.31 13.23
CA GLY A 165 2.82 -10.67 14.51
C GLY A 165 2.17 -9.29 14.40
N TYR A 166 1.75 -8.85 13.22
CA TYR A 166 1.05 -7.58 13.04
C TYR A 166 -0.43 -7.70 13.37
N ARG A 167 -0.99 -6.62 13.95
CA ARG A 167 -2.44 -6.50 14.12
C ARG A 167 -3.09 -6.21 12.77
N VAL A 168 -4.12 -6.96 12.44
CA VAL A 168 -4.91 -6.81 11.21
C VAL A 168 -6.38 -6.66 11.57
N ASP A 169 -6.99 -5.56 11.14
CA ASP A 169 -8.42 -5.31 11.28
C ASP A 169 -9.11 -5.62 9.94
N SER A 170 -10.14 -6.46 9.93
CA SER A 170 -11.00 -6.64 8.76
C SER A 170 -12.02 -5.51 8.68
N CYS A 171 -12.20 -4.92 7.50
CA CYS A 171 -13.11 -3.82 7.29
C CYS A 171 -14.13 -4.15 6.20
N THR A 172 -15.40 -3.93 6.53
CA THR A 172 -16.50 -3.96 5.56
C THR A 172 -16.85 -2.53 5.17
N PRO A 173 -17.07 -2.24 3.88
CA PRO A 173 -17.62 -0.95 3.46
C PRO A 173 -18.96 -0.71 4.17
N ALA A 174 -19.10 0.49 4.73
CA ALA A 174 -20.29 0.92 5.46
C ALA A 174 -21.45 1.27 4.51
#